data_AF-A0A0N1LUF5-F1
#
_entry.id   AF-A0A0N1LUF5-F1
#
_cell.length_a   1.000
_cell.length_b   1.000
_cell.length_c   1.000
_cell.angle_alpha   90.00
_cell.angle_beta   90.00
_cell.angle_gamma   90.00
#
_symmetry.space_group_name_H-M   'P 1'
#
loop_
_entity.id
_entity.type
_entity.pdbx_description
1 polymer ?
#
loop_
_entity_poly.entity_id
_entity_poly.type
_entity_poly.pdbx_seq_one_letter_code
_entity_poly.pdbx_strand_id
1 'polypeptide(L)'
;MTTVAHRQVSVRLIIFAAAEAFGVSVEDLRARRRRAFPVRAAACLLARELTGKTYPQLGRILGGRDHTTIMNAVERAEQMLATDPDFAVSYAAAKRAVETIATSKLADALRDDEPATIAARICEHPSQAARISTWEILLMAARLVMLEELAADAFKLLNGLDLMVDQPNQAASLRAHLNTRIDTVAEQLASLGYANQAEGATNA
;
A
#
# COMPACT_ATOMS: atom_id res chain seq x y z
N MET A 1 24.65 18.21 10.98
CA MET A 1 23.87 17.00 10.66
C MET A 1 22.40 17.39 10.78
N THR A 2 21.72 17.58 9.64
CA THR A 2 20.33 18.04 9.62
C THR A 2 19.42 16.82 9.80
N THR A 3 18.85 16.66 10.98
CA THR A 3 17.98 15.51 11.29
C THR A 3 16.67 15.67 10.51
N VAL A 4 16.42 14.80 9.53
CA VAL A 4 15.17 14.76 8.76
C VAL A 4 14.03 14.37 9.70
N ALA A 5 12.98 15.17 9.77
CA ALA A 5 11.81 14.82 10.58
C ALA A 5 11.07 13.63 9.94
N HIS A 6 10.85 12.55 10.71
CA HIS A 6 10.18 11.32 10.23
C HIS A 6 8.82 11.56 9.53
N ARG A 7 8.15 12.68 9.83
CA ARG A 7 6.83 13.03 9.29
C ARG A 7 6.84 13.48 7.81
N GLN A 8 8.00 13.77 7.23
CA GLN A 8 8.13 14.27 5.85
C GLN A 8 8.53 13.21 4.84
N VAL A 9 8.92 12.01 5.29
CA VAL A 9 9.36 10.94 4.40
C VAL A 9 8.19 10.06 4.02
N SER A 10 7.92 9.94 2.72
CA SER A 10 6.91 9.04 2.18
C SER A 10 7.52 7.72 1.71
N VAL A 11 6.79 6.63 1.89
CA VAL A 11 7.12 5.29 1.40
C VAL A 11 7.27 5.32 -0.12
N ARG A 12 6.47 6.14 -0.81
CA ARG A 12 6.59 6.31 -2.26
C ARG A 12 7.94 6.92 -2.67
N LEU A 13 8.40 7.96 -1.98
CA LEU A 13 9.73 8.55 -2.20
C LEU A 13 10.83 7.50 -2.01
N ILE A 14 10.71 6.69 -0.96
CA ILE A 14 11.66 5.60 -0.69
C ILE A 14 11.69 4.58 -1.84
N ILE A 15 10.53 4.19 -2.38
CA ILE A 15 10.46 3.26 -3.52
C ILE A 15 11.17 3.85 -4.74
N PHE A 16 10.97 5.13 -5.06
CA PHE A 16 11.64 5.77 -6.18
C PHE A 16 13.16 5.85 -5.98
N ALA A 17 13.61 6.26 -4.79
CA ALA A 17 15.03 6.35 -4.48
C ALA A 17 15.71 4.97 -4.50
N ALA A 18 15.04 3.93 -4.00
CA ALA A 18 15.55 2.56 -4.06
C ALA A 18 15.56 2.02 -5.50
N ALA A 19 14.54 2.28 -6.31
CA ALA A 19 14.52 1.88 -7.72
C ALA A 19 15.72 2.45 -8.48
N GLU A 20 15.94 3.76 -8.33
CA GLU A 20 17.06 4.48 -8.96
C GLU A 20 18.42 3.95 -8.48
N ALA A 21 18.64 3.84 -7.16
CA ALA A 21 19.93 3.45 -6.61
C ALA A 21 20.33 1.99 -6.91
N PHE A 22 19.36 1.13 -7.18
CA PHE A 22 19.59 -0.28 -7.53
C PHE A 22 19.42 -0.57 -9.03
N GLY A 23 19.14 0.45 -9.86
CA GLY A 23 19.02 0.31 -11.31
C GLY A 23 17.85 -0.58 -11.75
N VAL A 24 16.73 -0.56 -11.02
CA VAL A 24 15.52 -1.33 -11.36
C VAL A 24 14.33 -0.40 -11.61
N SER A 25 13.35 -0.86 -12.38
CA SER A 25 12.12 -0.10 -12.57
C SER A 25 11.20 -0.18 -11.34
N VAL A 26 10.38 0.84 -11.15
CA VAL A 26 9.36 0.85 -10.09
C VAL A 26 8.31 -0.24 -10.36
N GLU A 27 8.00 -0.52 -11.63
CA GLU A 27 7.14 -1.63 -12.04
C GLU A 27 7.69 -2.97 -11.56
N ASP A 28 9.01 -3.19 -11.62
CA ASP A 28 9.64 -4.42 -11.13
C ASP A 28 9.53 -4.58 -9.61
N LEU A 29 9.46 -3.48 -8.85
CA LEU A 29 9.22 -3.50 -7.39
C LEU A 29 7.76 -3.78 -7.04
N ARG A 30 6.82 -3.41 -7.93
CA ARG A 30 5.39 -3.67 -7.76
C ARG A 30 5.04 -5.10 -8.17
N ALA A 31 5.58 -5.55 -9.30
CA ALA A 31 5.47 -6.94 -9.72
C ALA A 31 6.23 -7.82 -8.71
N ARG A 32 5.65 -8.93 -8.25
CA ARG A 32 6.28 -9.84 -7.27
C ARG A 32 7.47 -10.63 -7.85
N ARG A 33 8.27 -10.02 -8.72
CA ARG A 33 9.43 -10.63 -9.39
C ARG A 33 10.51 -10.95 -8.35
N ARG A 34 11.04 -12.18 -8.41
CA ARG A 34 12.10 -12.65 -7.49
C ARG A 34 13.36 -11.78 -7.56
N ARG A 35 13.77 -11.36 -8.76
CA ARG A 35 14.95 -10.50 -8.99
C ARG A 35 14.89 -9.15 -8.26
N ALA A 36 13.69 -8.64 -8.03
CA ALA A 36 13.47 -7.35 -7.38
C ALA A 36 13.35 -7.47 -5.85
N PHE A 37 13.56 -8.68 -5.29
CA PHE A 37 13.45 -8.90 -3.85
C PHE A 37 14.45 -8.07 -3.03
N PRO A 38 15.75 -7.99 -3.37
CA PRO A 38 16.71 -7.21 -2.59
C PRO A 38 16.31 -5.74 -2.49
N VAL A 39 15.89 -5.15 -3.61
CA VAL A 39 15.48 -3.74 -3.67
C VAL A 39 14.19 -3.49 -2.87
N ARG A 40 13.23 -4.44 -2.91
CA ARG A 40 12.03 -4.38 -2.05
C ARG A 40 12.38 -4.47 -0.57
N ALA A 41 13.34 -5.30 -0.20
CA ALA A 41 13.83 -5.44 1.17
C ALA A 41 14.50 -4.14 1.64
N ALA A 42 15.37 -3.54 0.81
CA ALA A 42 15.97 -2.23 1.06
C ALA A 42 14.90 -1.15 1.30
N ALA A 43 13.88 -1.08 0.44
CA ALA A 43 12.79 -0.13 0.58
C ALA A 43 11.99 -0.33 1.88
N CYS A 44 11.78 -1.59 2.31
CA CYS A 44 11.10 -1.89 3.58
C CYS A 44 11.91 -1.41 4.79
N LEU A 45 13.23 -1.66 4.79
CA LEU A 45 14.12 -1.21 5.86
C LEU A 45 14.20 0.33 5.91
N LEU A 46 14.40 0.99 4.76
CA LEU A 46 14.37 2.46 4.68
C LEU A 46 13.03 3.04 5.18
N ALA A 47 11.91 2.41 4.81
CA ALA A 47 10.61 2.86 5.28
C ALA A 47 10.46 2.69 6.80
N ARG A 48 10.99 1.60 7.35
CA ARG A 48 11.00 1.37 8.80
C ARG A 48 11.87 2.41 9.53
N GLU A 49 13.04 2.72 8.99
CA GLU A 49 13.97 3.69 9.56
C GLU A 49 13.46 5.13 9.43
N LEU A 50 12.88 5.52 8.30
CA LEU A 50 12.70 6.93 7.97
C LEU A 50 11.28 7.47 8.18
N THR A 51 10.25 6.62 8.19
CA THR A 51 8.84 7.08 8.23
C THR A 51 8.18 6.99 9.61
N GLY A 52 8.77 6.23 10.54
CA GLY A 52 8.16 5.96 11.85
C GLY A 52 6.90 5.07 11.80
N LYS A 53 6.48 4.58 10.63
CA LYS A 53 5.31 3.71 10.47
C LYS A 53 5.55 2.32 11.07
N THR A 54 4.47 1.69 11.55
CA THR A 54 4.49 0.31 12.07
C THR A 54 4.51 -0.71 10.94
N TYR A 55 4.93 -1.96 11.22
CA TYR A 55 4.92 -3.03 10.21
C TYR A 55 3.54 -3.26 9.58
N PRO A 56 2.40 -3.25 10.32
CA PRO A 56 1.08 -3.32 9.72
C PRO A 56 0.74 -2.13 8.82
N GLN A 57 1.17 -0.92 9.16
CA GLN A 57 0.96 0.27 8.31
C GLN A 57 1.77 0.17 7.02
N LEU A 58 3.04 -0.24 7.10
CA LEU A 58 3.90 -0.44 5.93
C LEU A 58 3.37 -1.55 5.02
N GLY A 59 2.84 -2.64 5.60
CA GLY A 59 2.23 -3.74 4.85
C GLY A 59 1.07 -3.26 3.98
N ARG A 60 0.16 -2.46 4.54
CA ARG A 60 -0.95 -1.84 3.81
C ARG A 60 -0.47 -0.95 2.67
N ILE A 61 0.45 -0.03 2.94
CA ILE A 61 0.96 0.95 1.94
C ILE A 61 1.74 0.27 0.80
N LEU A 62 2.50 -0.79 1.11
CA LEU A 62 3.32 -1.53 0.15
C LEU A 62 2.54 -2.59 -0.67
N GLY A 63 1.22 -2.42 -0.78
CA GLY A 63 0.34 -3.26 -1.59
C GLY A 63 -0.31 -4.41 -0.81
N GLY A 64 -0.84 -4.12 0.39
CA GLY A 64 -1.64 -5.07 1.16
C GLY A 64 -0.88 -6.31 1.65
N ARG A 65 0.39 -6.15 2.03
CA ARG A 65 1.25 -7.25 2.50
C ARG A 65 1.02 -7.53 3.98
N ASP A 66 1.11 -8.81 4.37
CA ASP A 66 1.11 -9.20 5.77
C ASP A 66 2.28 -8.55 6.53
N HIS A 67 2.05 -8.12 7.77
CA HIS A 67 3.07 -7.48 8.60
C HIS A 67 4.34 -8.35 8.79
N THR A 68 4.19 -9.68 8.88
CA THR A 68 5.31 -10.64 8.94
C THR A 68 6.12 -10.65 7.65
N THR A 69 5.51 -10.37 6.50
CA THR A 69 6.23 -10.22 5.23
C THR A 69 7.14 -9.00 5.27
N ILE A 70 6.70 -7.90 5.90
CA ILE A 70 7.54 -6.72 6.07
C ILE A 70 8.68 -7.00 7.04
N MET A 71 8.43 -7.67 8.18
CA MET A 71 9.47 -8.07 9.13
C MET A 71 10.55 -8.93 8.45
N ASN A 72 10.15 -9.98 7.74
CA ASN A 72 11.05 -10.85 7.00
C ASN A 72 11.88 -10.12 5.93
N ALA A 73 11.33 -9.05 5.33
CA ALA A 73 12.03 -8.23 4.35
C ALA A 73 13.07 -7.31 5.03
N VAL A 74 12.73 -6.75 6.19
CA VAL A 74 13.62 -5.93 7.01
C VAL A 74 14.82 -6.74 7.50
N GLU A 75 14.58 -7.91 8.10
CA GLU A 75 15.65 -8.79 8.59
C GLU A 75 16.61 -9.20 7.46
N ARG A 76 16.07 -9.54 6.28
CA ARG A 76 16.91 -9.85 5.12
C ARG A 76 17.72 -8.65 4.63
N ALA A 77 17.16 -7.45 4.66
CA ALA A 77 17.90 -6.24 4.29
C ALA A 77 19.07 -5.96 5.25
N GLU A 78 18.86 -6.15 6.56
CA GLU A 78 19.91 -6.01 7.57
C GLU A 78 21.03 -7.05 7.37
N GLN A 79 20.68 -8.29 7.04
CA GLN A 79 21.66 -9.33 6.69
C GLN A 79 22.46 -8.94 5.44
N MET A 80 21.78 -8.53 4.37
CA MET A 80 22.44 -8.10 3.12
C MET A 80 23.33 -6.88 3.34
N LEU A 81 22.95 -5.93 4.20
CA LEU A 81 23.80 -4.80 4.59
C LEU A 81 25.12 -5.25 5.23
N ALA A 82 25.11 -6.35 5.98
CA ALA A 82 26.30 -6.89 6.63
C ALA A 82 27.15 -7.78 5.70
N THR A 83 26.53 -8.45 4.72
CA THR A 83 27.20 -9.48 3.91
C THR A 83 27.49 -9.09 2.48
N ASP A 84 26.81 -8.09 1.93
CA ASP A 84 26.88 -7.68 0.51
C ASP A 84 27.31 -6.20 0.40
N PRO A 85 28.57 -5.93 0.02
CA PRO A 85 29.08 -4.57 -0.15
C PRO A 85 28.34 -3.76 -1.22
N ASP A 86 27.93 -4.40 -2.32
CA ASP A 86 27.23 -3.71 -3.42
C ASP A 86 25.83 -3.28 -2.96
N PHE A 87 25.14 -4.17 -2.23
CA PHE A 87 23.87 -3.83 -1.58
C PHE A 87 24.02 -2.64 -0.63
N ALA A 88 25.07 -2.63 0.19
CA ALA A 88 25.33 -1.55 1.15
C ALA A 88 25.57 -0.20 0.47
N VAL A 89 26.30 -0.19 -0.66
CA VAL A 89 26.53 1.03 -1.46
C VAL A 89 25.22 1.56 -2.03
N SER A 90 24.42 0.72 -2.69
CA SER A 90 23.12 1.13 -3.25
C SER A 90 22.13 1.55 -2.16
N TYR A 91 22.12 0.87 -1.01
CA TYR A 91 21.30 1.25 0.14
C TYR A 91 21.66 2.65 0.66
N ALA A 92 22.95 2.92 0.85
CA ALA A 92 23.43 4.22 1.30
C ALA A 92 23.11 5.34 0.30
N ALA A 93 23.22 5.05 -1.00
CA ALA A 93 22.83 5.97 -2.06
C ALA A 93 21.33 6.29 -2.02
N ALA A 94 20.48 5.26 -1.90
CA ALA A 94 19.03 5.43 -1.75
C ALA A 94 18.68 6.27 -0.52
N LYS A 95 19.27 5.95 0.64
CA LYS A 95 19.05 6.68 1.90
C LYS A 95 19.37 8.17 1.77
N ARG A 96 20.54 8.49 1.20
CA ARG A 96 20.97 9.87 0.97
C ARG A 96 20.02 10.61 0.02
N ALA A 97 19.55 9.96 -1.04
CA ALA A 97 18.59 10.55 -1.97
C ALA A 97 17.26 10.87 -1.28
N VAL A 98 16.75 9.94 -0.46
CA VAL A 98 15.53 10.16 0.34
C VAL A 98 15.71 11.34 1.29
N GLU A 99 16.78 11.37 2.07
CA GLU A 99 17.04 12.44 3.04
C GLU A 99 17.17 13.81 2.35
N THR A 100 17.82 13.85 1.18
CA THR A 100 17.95 15.08 0.38
C THR A 100 16.58 15.58 -0.07
N ILE A 101 15.77 14.71 -0.69
CA ILE A 101 14.46 15.08 -1.22
C ILE A 101 13.48 15.41 -0.09
N ALA A 102 13.56 14.73 1.05
CA ALA A 102 12.71 14.96 2.21
C ALA A 102 12.80 16.38 2.77
N THR A 103 13.94 17.06 2.57
CA THR A 103 14.12 18.47 2.97
C THR A 103 13.65 19.48 1.92
N SER A 104 13.21 19.01 0.75
CA SER A 104 12.78 19.86 -0.36
C SER A 104 11.27 20.05 -0.38
N LYS A 105 10.80 21.08 -1.10
CA LYS A 105 9.36 21.28 -1.38
C LYS A 105 8.72 20.09 -2.13
N LEU A 106 9.53 19.25 -2.79
CA LEU A 106 9.03 18.06 -3.49
C LEU A 106 8.48 17.01 -2.51
N ALA A 107 8.99 16.97 -1.27
CA ALA A 107 8.50 16.05 -0.24
C ALA A 107 7.02 16.27 0.09
N ASP A 108 6.57 17.52 0.11
CA ASP A 108 5.16 17.86 0.36
C ASP A 108 4.23 17.32 -0.73
N ALA A 109 4.68 17.31 -1.99
CA ALA A 109 3.91 16.76 -3.12
C ALA A 109 3.88 15.22 -3.13
N LEU A 110 4.80 14.56 -2.44
CA LEU A 110 4.95 13.11 -2.43
C LEU A 110 4.41 12.43 -1.16
N ARG A 111 3.68 13.16 -0.31
CA ARG A 111 3.17 12.65 0.96
C ARG A 111 2.26 11.43 0.77
N ASP A 112 2.39 10.43 1.65
CA ASP A 112 1.52 9.23 1.66
C ASP A 112 0.17 9.54 2.33
N ASP A 113 -0.57 10.53 1.83
CA ASP A 113 -1.90 10.83 2.39
C ASP A 113 -2.93 9.82 1.89
N GLU A 114 -3.68 9.20 2.80
CA GLU A 114 -4.79 8.31 2.44
C GLU A 114 -5.99 9.14 1.93
N PRO A 115 -6.70 8.71 0.87
CA PRO A 115 -7.87 9.43 0.35
C PRO A 115 -8.92 9.76 1.41
N ALA A 116 -9.15 8.85 2.36
CA ALA A 116 -10.09 9.06 3.46
C ALA A 116 -9.61 10.18 4.42
N THR A 117 -8.30 10.27 4.66
CA THR A 117 -7.71 11.34 5.49
C THR A 117 -7.80 12.69 4.79
N ILE A 118 -7.57 12.72 3.47
CA ILE A 118 -7.73 13.92 2.64
C ILE A 118 -9.20 14.38 2.69
N ALA A 119 -10.14 13.46 2.48
CA ALA A 119 -11.57 13.75 2.53
C ALA A 119 -12.01 14.26 3.90
N ALA A 120 -11.62 13.57 4.99
CA ALA A 120 -11.94 14.00 6.36
C ALA A 120 -11.42 15.41 6.65
N ARG A 121 -10.16 15.69 6.31
CA ARG A 121 -9.56 17.04 6.45
C ARG A 121 -10.36 18.12 5.73
N ILE A 122 -10.82 17.85 4.51
CA ILE A 122 -11.63 18.80 3.73
C ILE A 122 -13.01 18.99 4.35
N CYS A 123 -13.66 17.91 4.77
CA CYS A 123 -14.97 17.96 5.42
C CYS A 123 -14.93 18.73 6.74
N GLU A 124 -13.88 18.55 7.54
CA GLU A 124 -13.65 19.27 8.80
C GLU A 124 -13.32 20.75 8.56
N HIS A 125 -12.62 21.06 7.47
CA HIS A 125 -12.20 22.41 7.13
C HIS A 125 -12.46 22.75 5.65
N PRO A 126 -13.71 23.08 5.27
CA PRO A 126 -14.07 23.32 3.86
C PRO A 126 -13.27 24.42 3.17
N SER A 127 -12.76 25.41 3.91
CA SER A 127 -11.89 26.47 3.38
C SER A 127 -10.56 25.94 2.84
N GLN A 128 -10.12 24.76 3.27
CA GLN A 128 -8.93 24.09 2.75
C GLN A 128 -9.17 23.41 1.40
N ALA A 129 -10.42 23.31 0.93
CA ALA A 129 -10.74 22.74 -0.38
C ALA A 129 -10.04 23.48 -1.54
N ALA A 130 -9.80 24.79 -1.39
CA ALA A 130 -9.07 25.58 -2.37
C ALA A 130 -7.56 25.24 -2.45
N ARG A 131 -7.03 24.47 -1.49
CA ARG A 131 -5.61 24.09 -1.40
C ARG A 131 -5.38 22.63 -1.78
N ILE A 132 -6.41 21.93 -2.26
CA ILE A 132 -6.28 20.54 -2.71
C ILE A 132 -5.36 20.52 -3.93
N SER A 133 -4.30 19.72 -3.85
CA SER A 133 -3.38 19.51 -4.96
C SER A 133 -4.01 18.62 -6.04
N THR A 134 -3.52 18.75 -7.28
CA THR A 134 -3.89 17.84 -8.38
C THR A 134 -3.68 16.37 -8.01
N TRP A 135 -2.66 16.08 -7.20
CA TRP A 135 -2.37 14.73 -6.74
C TRP A 135 -3.43 14.19 -5.77
N GLU A 136 -3.86 14.99 -4.80
CA GLU A 136 -4.94 14.61 -3.88
C GLU A 136 -6.25 14.37 -4.63
N ILE A 137 -6.54 15.17 -5.67
CA ILE A 137 -7.67 14.92 -6.58
C ILE A 137 -7.52 13.58 -7.29
N LEU A 138 -6.34 13.28 -7.86
CA LEU A 138 -6.08 12.01 -8.54
C LEU A 138 -6.20 10.81 -7.59
N LEU A 139 -5.73 10.93 -6.35
CA LEU A 139 -5.85 9.88 -5.34
C LEU A 139 -7.31 9.61 -4.97
N MET A 140 -8.11 10.66 -4.75
CA MET A 140 -9.54 10.53 -4.48
C MET A 140 -10.29 9.95 -5.69
N ALA A 141 -9.96 10.38 -6.91
CA ALA A 141 -10.56 9.87 -8.13
C ALA A 141 -10.23 8.39 -8.37
N ALA A 142 -8.96 7.99 -8.22
CA ALA A 142 -8.56 6.58 -8.33
C ALA A 142 -9.31 5.71 -7.31
N ARG A 143 -9.49 6.22 -6.09
CA ARG A 143 -10.27 5.54 -5.05
C ARG A 143 -11.76 5.39 -5.42
N LEU A 144 -12.35 6.40 -6.05
CA LEU A 144 -13.74 6.35 -6.52
C LEU A 144 -13.93 5.26 -7.59
N VAL A 145 -13.04 5.19 -8.58
CA VAL A 145 -13.09 4.17 -9.64
C VAL A 145 -13.03 2.76 -9.05
N MET A 146 -12.12 2.51 -8.10
CA MET A 146 -12.03 1.20 -7.45
C MET A 146 -13.30 0.84 -6.65
N LEU A 147 -13.99 1.82 -6.07
CA LEU A 147 -15.27 1.61 -5.38
C LEU A 147 -16.40 1.28 -6.36
N GLU A 148 -16.40 1.85 -7.56
CA GLU A 148 -17.37 1.51 -8.61
C GLU A 148 -17.18 0.07 -9.10
N GLU A 149 -15.94 -0.36 -9.32
CA GLU A 149 -15.63 -1.76 -9.67
C GLU A 149 -16.12 -2.72 -8.59
N LEU A 150 -15.83 -2.42 -7.32
CA LEU A 150 -16.32 -3.18 -6.18
C LEU A 150 -17.86 -3.23 -6.14
N ALA A 151 -18.54 -2.10 -6.38
CA ALA A 151 -20.00 -2.06 -6.38
C ALA A 151 -20.61 -2.93 -7.49
N ALA A 152 -20.00 -2.92 -8.68
CA ALA A 152 -20.41 -3.79 -9.77
C ALA A 152 -20.22 -5.28 -9.42
N ASP A 153 -19.13 -5.61 -8.74
CA ASP A 153 -18.90 -6.99 -8.32
C ASP A 153 -19.80 -7.43 -7.17
N ALA A 154 -20.11 -6.56 -6.22
CA ALA A 154 -21.11 -6.81 -5.18
C ALA A 154 -22.52 -6.99 -5.78
N PHE A 155 -22.90 -6.18 -6.77
CA PHE A 155 -24.20 -6.30 -7.44
C PHE A 155 -24.39 -7.66 -8.10
N LYS A 156 -23.39 -8.11 -8.87
CA LYS A 156 -23.40 -9.46 -9.48
C LYS A 156 -23.47 -10.58 -8.43
N LEU A 157 -23.00 -10.34 -7.20
CA LEU A 157 -22.99 -11.33 -6.12
C LEU A 157 -24.41 -11.45 -5.57
N LEU A 158 -25.03 -10.31 -5.27
CA LEU A 158 -26.43 -10.22 -4.86
C LEU A 158 -27.35 -10.87 -5.90
N ASN A 159 -27.15 -10.59 -7.19
CA ASN A 159 -27.95 -11.18 -8.26
C ASN A 159 -27.81 -12.71 -8.33
N GLY A 160 -26.61 -13.25 -8.13
CA GLY A 160 -26.43 -14.70 -8.13
C GLY A 160 -26.94 -15.38 -6.86
N LEU A 161 -26.95 -14.69 -5.71
CA LEU A 161 -27.63 -15.15 -4.49
C LEU A 161 -29.14 -15.19 -4.68
N ASP A 162 -29.72 -14.17 -5.31
CA ASP A 162 -31.14 -14.11 -5.66
C ASP A 162 -31.52 -15.27 -6.58
N LEU A 163 -30.70 -15.54 -7.61
CA LEU A 163 -30.89 -16.68 -8.50
C LEU A 163 -30.83 -18.04 -7.78
N MET A 164 -30.00 -18.19 -6.75
CA MET A 164 -29.99 -19.42 -5.93
C MET A 164 -31.29 -19.60 -5.15
N VAL A 165 -31.88 -18.51 -4.66
CA VAL A 165 -33.16 -18.53 -3.94
C VAL A 165 -34.28 -18.91 -4.91
N ASP A 166 -34.29 -18.31 -6.10
CA ASP A 166 -35.33 -18.55 -7.12
C ASP A 166 -35.20 -19.91 -7.82
N GLN A 167 -33.96 -20.42 -7.97
CA GLN A 167 -33.67 -21.67 -8.70
C GLN A 167 -32.88 -22.65 -7.83
N PRO A 168 -33.53 -23.27 -6.82
CA PRO A 168 -32.85 -24.16 -5.86
C PRO A 168 -32.16 -25.36 -6.52
N ASN A 169 -32.68 -25.82 -7.67
CA ASN A 169 -32.10 -26.91 -8.44
C ASN A 169 -30.74 -26.55 -9.07
N GLN A 170 -30.45 -25.26 -9.25
CA GLN A 170 -29.15 -24.75 -9.75
C GLN A 170 -28.27 -24.23 -8.61
N ALA A 171 -28.74 -24.23 -7.36
CA ALA A 171 -28.01 -23.68 -6.23
C ALA A 171 -26.64 -24.35 -6.03
N ALA A 172 -26.55 -25.67 -6.21
CA ALA A 172 -25.30 -26.41 -6.06
C ALA A 172 -24.24 -26.02 -7.12
N SER A 173 -24.65 -25.77 -8.37
CA SER A 173 -23.74 -25.36 -9.44
C SER A 173 -23.32 -23.89 -9.33
N LEU A 174 -24.19 -23.02 -8.83
CA LEU A 174 -23.91 -21.59 -8.64
C LEU A 174 -22.99 -21.30 -7.45
N ARG A 175 -22.97 -22.15 -6.41
CA ARG A 175 -22.15 -21.97 -5.19
C ARG A 175 -20.68 -21.71 -5.48
N ALA A 176 -20.07 -22.47 -6.38
CA ALA A 176 -18.65 -22.32 -6.69
C ALA A 176 -18.34 -20.94 -7.27
N HIS A 177 -19.17 -20.45 -8.19
CA HIS A 177 -19.02 -19.12 -8.77
C HIS A 177 -19.22 -18.01 -7.73
N LEU A 178 -20.19 -18.18 -6.83
CA LEU A 178 -20.47 -17.19 -5.78
C LEU A 178 -19.36 -17.12 -4.75
N ASN A 179 -18.78 -18.26 -4.35
CA ASN A 179 -17.63 -18.28 -3.45
C ASN A 179 -16.44 -17.52 -4.04
N THR A 180 -16.09 -17.76 -5.31
CA THR A 180 -15.03 -16.99 -5.99
C THR A 180 -15.32 -15.48 -5.97
N ARG A 181 -16.58 -15.09 -6.13
CA ARG A 181 -16.97 -13.67 -6.11
C ARG A 181 -16.95 -13.07 -4.71
N ILE A 182 -17.33 -13.84 -3.69
CA ILE A 182 -17.17 -13.47 -2.28
C ILE A 182 -15.70 -13.19 -1.98
N ASP A 183 -14.80 -14.09 -2.37
CA ASP A 183 -13.36 -13.93 -2.18
C ASP A 183 -12.84 -12.69 -2.90
N THR A 184 -13.26 -12.47 -4.16
CA THR A 184 -12.89 -11.29 -4.95
C THR A 184 -13.32 -9.98 -4.26
N VAL A 185 -14.58 -9.90 -3.82
CA VAL A 185 -15.14 -8.74 -3.12
C VAL A 185 -14.41 -8.52 -1.78
N ALA A 186 -14.09 -9.59 -1.05
CA ALA A 186 -13.35 -9.52 0.20
C ALA A 186 -11.92 -9.00 0.00
N GLU A 187 -11.20 -9.49 -1.01
CA GLU A 187 -9.86 -9.01 -1.37
C GLU A 187 -9.88 -7.53 -1.79
N GLN A 188 -10.85 -7.14 -2.62
CA GLN A 188 -11.03 -5.74 -3.03
C GLN A 188 -11.31 -4.84 -1.82
N LEU A 189 -12.24 -5.21 -0.93
CA LEU A 189 -12.51 -4.49 0.32
C LEU A 189 -11.26 -4.37 1.20
N ALA A 190 -10.49 -5.45 1.36
CA ALA A 190 -9.26 -5.45 2.14
C ALA A 190 -8.19 -4.53 1.53
N SER A 191 -8.01 -4.56 0.20
CA SER A 191 -7.11 -3.66 -0.53
C SER A 191 -7.49 -2.19 -0.36
N LEU A 192 -8.80 -1.94 -0.19
CA LEU A 192 -9.35 -0.64 0.08
C LEU A 192 -9.30 -0.25 1.56
N GLY A 193 -8.83 -1.11 2.46
CA GLY A 193 -8.73 -0.82 3.89
C GLY A 193 -10.03 -1.06 4.68
N TYR A 194 -11.02 -1.75 4.09
CA TYR A 194 -12.27 -2.17 4.74
C TYR A 194 -12.20 -3.61 5.29
N ALA A 195 -11.01 -4.10 5.65
CA ALA A 195 -10.88 -5.46 6.19
C ALA A 195 -11.70 -5.65 7.49
N ASN A 196 -12.34 -6.80 7.64
CA ASN A 196 -13.12 -7.14 8.83
C ASN A 196 -12.22 -7.14 10.07
N GLN A 197 -12.55 -6.31 11.07
CA GLN A 197 -11.87 -6.29 12.38
C GLN A 197 -12.16 -7.54 13.24
N ALA A 198 -12.88 -8.52 12.71
CA ALA A 198 -13.45 -9.62 13.49
C ALA A 198 -12.45 -10.72 13.89
N GLU A 199 -11.23 -10.78 13.34
CA GLU A 199 -10.25 -11.80 13.71
C GLU A 199 -9.43 -11.46 14.98
N GLY A 200 -9.60 -10.26 15.55
CA GLY A 200 -8.86 -9.80 16.74
C GLY A 200 -9.58 -9.95 18.08
N ALA A 201 -10.82 -10.45 18.12
CA ALA A 201 -11.68 -10.40 19.32
C ALA A 201 -11.91 -11.76 20.01
N THR A 202 -11.16 -12.82 19.67
CA THR A 202 -11.41 -14.18 20.22
C THR A 202 -10.30 -14.71 21.12
N ASN A 203 -9.41 -13.86 21.65
CA ASN A 203 -8.48 -14.26 22.71
C ASN A 203 -8.27 -13.11 23.71
N ALA A 204 -9.25 -12.93 24.60
CA ALA A 204 -9.09 -12.25 25.89
C ALA A 204 -10.02 -12.92 26.90
#